data_AF-A0A6J7A2C4-F1
#
_entry.id   AF-A0A6J7A2C4-F1
#
_cell.length_a   1.000
_cell.length_b   1.000
_cell.length_c   1.000
_cell.angle_alpha   90.00
_cell.angle_beta   90.00
_cell.angle_gamma   90.00
#
_symmetry.space_group_name_H-M   'P 1'
#
loop_
_entity.id
_entity.type
_entity.pdbx_description
1 polymer ?
#
loop_
_entity_poly.entity_id
_entity_poly.type
_entity_poly.pdbx_seq_one_letter_code
_entity_poly.pdbx_strand_id
1 'polypeptide(L)'
;MQSARAFFKKEKEPERVYYCDEYITVCFIELGNSVEAMRHAQKTLDFAITSQKTILEIWARYRMGCAKILIGETDEAEEELRQALSMNANACHTDWDLAIDIEKEIAKLLVSKGRVAEADEILRRIANLEEIMEDEE
;
A
#
# COMPACT_ATOMS: atom_id res chain seq x y z
N MET A 1 -11.37 -15.09 2.83
CA MET A 1 -11.39 -13.82 3.59
C MET A 1 -12.78 -13.33 4.01
N GLN A 2 -13.79 -13.31 3.15
CA GLN A 2 -15.13 -12.78 3.51
C GLN A 2 -15.79 -13.51 4.69
N SER A 3 -15.72 -14.84 4.77
CA SER A 3 -16.28 -15.61 5.90
C SER A 3 -15.56 -15.30 7.22
N ALA A 4 -14.22 -15.17 7.19
CA ALA A 4 -13.43 -14.80 8.36
C ALA A 4 -13.77 -13.38 8.84
N ARG A 5 -13.90 -12.43 7.91
CA ARG A 5 -14.35 -11.07 8.19
C ARG A 5 -15.72 -11.06 8.89
N ALA A 6 -16.67 -11.85 8.41
CA ALA A 6 -18.01 -11.93 9.01
C ALA A 6 -17.96 -12.48 10.43
N PHE A 7 -17.13 -13.50 10.68
CA PHE A 7 -16.87 -14.05 12.01
C PHE A 7 -16.28 -12.98 12.95
N PHE A 8 -15.16 -12.34 12.58
CA PHE A 8 -14.52 -11.33 13.44
C PHE A 8 -15.37 -10.08 13.68
N LYS A 9 -16.22 -9.71 12.71
CA LYS A 9 -17.21 -8.65 12.91
C LYS A 9 -18.25 -9.03 13.97
N LYS A 10 -18.70 -10.29 13.99
CA LYS A 10 -19.64 -10.80 15.00
C LYS A 10 -19.01 -10.82 16.39
N GLU A 11 -17.74 -11.22 16.47
CA GLU A 11 -16.95 -11.25 17.72
C GLU A 11 -16.45 -9.87 18.17
N LYS A 12 -16.71 -8.81 17.39
CA LYS A 12 -16.28 -7.42 17.67
C LYS A 12 -14.78 -7.27 17.83
N GLU A 13 -14.02 -7.90 16.94
CA GLU A 13 -12.56 -7.83 16.90
C GLU A 13 -12.10 -6.93 15.75
N PRO A 14 -12.06 -5.59 15.94
CA PRO A 14 -11.92 -4.65 14.83
C PRO A 14 -10.56 -4.75 14.13
N GLU A 15 -9.50 -5.09 14.85
CA GLU A 15 -8.16 -5.31 14.26
C GLU A 15 -8.10 -6.56 13.38
N ARG A 16 -8.78 -7.65 13.75
CA ARG A 16 -8.86 -8.83 12.88
C ARG A 16 -9.72 -8.57 11.65
N VAL A 17 -10.74 -7.71 11.77
CA VAL A 17 -11.51 -7.21 10.62
C VAL A 17 -10.63 -6.34 9.71
N TYR A 18 -9.76 -5.50 10.27
CA TYR A 18 -8.78 -4.71 9.51
C TYR A 18 -7.93 -5.63 8.62
N TYR A 19 -7.28 -6.66 9.18
CA TYR A 19 -6.44 -7.56 8.37
C TYR A 19 -7.24 -8.26 7.28
N CYS A 20 -8.48 -8.67 7.56
CA CYS A 20 -9.35 -9.23 6.53
C CYS A 20 -9.65 -8.21 5.42
N ASP A 21 -9.96 -6.96 5.77
CA ASP A 21 -10.24 -5.90 4.80
C ASP A 21 -8.99 -5.51 4.00
N GLU A 22 -7.79 -5.58 4.59
CA GLU A 22 -6.53 -5.37 3.89
C GLU A 22 -6.29 -6.45 2.82
N TYR A 23 -6.36 -7.74 3.18
CA TYR A 23 -6.20 -8.83 2.21
C TYR A 23 -7.28 -8.80 1.13
N ILE A 24 -8.53 -8.45 1.48
CA ILE A 24 -9.61 -8.29 0.49
C ILE A 24 -9.28 -7.15 -0.48
N THR A 25 -8.70 -6.06 0.00
CA THR A 25 -8.26 -4.93 -0.84
C THR A 25 -7.22 -5.39 -1.85
N VAL A 26 -6.20 -6.14 -1.42
CA VAL A 26 -5.18 -6.72 -2.32
C VAL A 26 -5.82 -7.57 -3.41
N CYS A 27 -6.71 -8.51 -3.04
CA CYS A 27 -7.40 -9.34 -4.05
C CYS A 27 -8.17 -8.50 -5.06
N PHE A 28 -8.86 -7.44 -4.63
CA PHE A 28 -9.61 -6.60 -5.57
C PHE A 28 -8.71 -5.70 -6.42
N ILE A 29 -7.54 -5.30 -5.92
CA ILE A 29 -6.54 -4.60 -6.72
C ILE A 29 -6.05 -5.51 -7.85
N GLU A 30 -5.68 -6.75 -7.54
CA GLU A 30 -5.21 -7.74 -8.52
C GLU A 30 -6.29 -8.08 -9.56
N LEU A 31 -7.56 -8.08 -9.16
CA LEU A 31 -8.70 -8.31 -10.06
C LEU A 31 -9.11 -7.06 -10.87
N GLY A 32 -8.48 -5.91 -10.65
CA GLY A 32 -8.86 -4.63 -11.27
C GLY A 32 -10.26 -4.14 -10.86
N ASN A 33 -10.82 -4.65 -9.77
CA ASN A 33 -12.13 -4.22 -9.28
C ASN A 33 -11.98 -2.98 -8.39
N SER A 34 -11.91 -1.84 -9.06
CA SER A 34 -11.61 -0.54 -8.44
C SER A 34 -12.64 -0.13 -7.37
N VAL A 35 -13.92 -0.42 -7.57
CA VAL A 35 -15.00 -0.08 -6.62
C VAL A 35 -14.82 -0.82 -5.30
N GLU A 36 -14.59 -2.12 -5.35
CA GLU A 36 -14.44 -2.92 -4.13
C GLU A 36 -13.07 -2.71 -3.47
N ALA A 37 -12.01 -2.49 -4.27
CA ALA A 37 -10.70 -2.12 -3.75
C ALA A 37 -10.79 -0.83 -2.92
N MET A 38 -11.34 0.25 -3.47
CA MET A 38 -11.53 1.53 -2.76
C MET A 38 -12.36 1.37 -1.49
N ARG A 39 -13.47 0.62 -1.57
CA ARG A 39 -14.38 0.42 -0.44
C ARG A 39 -13.70 -0.28 0.74
N HIS A 40 -12.81 -1.23 0.47
CA HIS A 40 -12.09 -1.95 1.51
C HIS A 40 -10.86 -1.18 1.99
N ALA A 41 -10.11 -0.53 1.09
CA ALA A 41 -8.99 0.34 1.41
C ALA A 41 -9.38 1.49 2.36
N GLN A 42 -10.55 2.11 2.14
CA GLN A 42 -11.04 3.18 3.02
C GLN A 42 -11.29 2.67 4.44
N LYS A 43 -11.89 1.49 4.60
CA LYS A 43 -12.14 0.91 5.93
C LYS A 43 -10.85 0.60 6.66
N THR A 44 -9.83 0.10 5.95
CA THR A 44 -8.53 -0.17 6.55
C THR A 44 -7.86 1.12 7.01
N LEU A 45 -7.91 2.18 6.19
CA LEU A 45 -7.33 3.47 6.52
C LEU A 45 -8.04 4.14 7.71
N ASP A 46 -9.37 4.15 7.71
CA ASP A 46 -10.18 4.68 8.81
C ASP A 46 -9.86 4.00 10.15
N PHE A 47 -9.76 2.67 10.15
CA PHE A 47 -9.37 1.90 11.33
C PHE A 47 -7.93 2.23 11.76
N ALA A 48 -6.98 2.24 10.83
CA ALA A 48 -5.57 2.47 11.14
C ALA A 48 -5.35 3.84 11.77
N ILE A 49 -5.93 4.90 11.20
CA ILE A 49 -5.89 6.26 11.73
C ILE A 49 -6.54 6.33 13.11
N THR A 50 -7.76 5.77 13.26
CA THR A 50 -8.50 5.79 14.53
C THR A 50 -7.76 5.04 15.63
N SER A 51 -7.13 3.91 15.29
CA SER A 51 -6.37 3.08 16.24
C SER A 51 -4.99 3.66 16.57
N GLN A 52 -4.51 4.66 15.83
CA GLN A 52 -3.19 5.28 15.95
C GLN A 52 -2.04 4.26 15.91
N LYS A 53 -2.22 3.18 15.13
CA LYS A 53 -1.20 2.15 14.94
C LYS A 53 -0.41 2.45 13.68
N THR A 54 0.77 3.06 13.84
CA THR A 54 1.64 3.50 12.74
C THR A 54 1.89 2.42 11.69
N ILE A 55 2.18 1.20 12.10
CA ILE A 55 2.45 0.09 11.16
C ILE A 55 1.23 -0.23 10.30
N LEU A 56 0.02 -0.24 10.90
CA LEU A 56 -1.20 -0.48 10.14
C LEU A 56 -1.51 0.70 9.21
N GLU A 57 -1.21 1.93 9.63
CA GLU A 57 -1.42 3.11 8.79
C GLU A 57 -0.51 3.12 7.56
N ILE A 58 0.76 2.73 7.71
CA ILE A 58 1.69 2.57 6.59
C ILE A 58 1.10 1.64 5.52
N TRP A 59 0.68 0.43 5.91
CA TRP A 59 0.10 -0.54 4.99
C TRP A 59 -1.24 -0.07 4.41
N ALA A 60 -2.12 0.52 5.23
CA ALA A 60 -3.40 1.02 4.78
C ALA A 60 -3.28 2.15 3.75
N ARG A 61 -2.31 3.06 3.93
CA ARG A 61 -2.01 4.12 2.96
C ARG A 61 -1.45 3.57 1.67
N TYR A 62 -0.55 2.60 1.74
CA TYR A 62 -0.06 1.90 0.55
C TYR A 62 -1.22 1.27 -0.24
N ARG A 63 -2.13 0.53 0.43
CA ARG A 63 -3.31 -0.06 -0.22
C ARG A 63 -4.26 1.00 -0.79
N MET A 64 -4.46 2.11 -0.09
CA MET A 64 -5.27 3.23 -0.57
C MET A 64 -4.67 3.86 -1.84
N GLY A 65 -3.36 4.08 -1.86
CA GLY A 65 -2.64 4.57 -3.04
C GLY A 65 -2.84 3.66 -4.25
N CYS A 66 -2.66 2.34 -4.08
CA CYS A 66 -2.91 1.36 -5.14
C CYS A 66 -4.38 1.36 -5.62
N ALA A 67 -5.34 1.46 -4.70
CA ALA A 67 -6.76 1.53 -5.07
C ALA A 67 -7.10 2.82 -5.85
N LYS A 68 -6.50 3.96 -5.46
CA LYS A 68 -6.65 5.25 -6.16
C LYS A 68 -6.08 5.23 -7.58
N ILE A 69 -4.97 4.53 -7.80
CA ILE A 69 -4.42 4.29 -9.15
C ILE A 69 -5.49 3.65 -10.05
N LEU A 70 -6.23 2.65 -9.56
CA LEU A 70 -7.23 1.92 -10.36
C LEU A 70 -8.44 2.77 -10.77
N ILE A 71 -8.79 3.80 -10.01
CA ILE A 71 -9.86 4.74 -10.37
C ILE A 71 -9.35 5.97 -11.14
N GLY A 72 -8.04 6.08 -11.36
CA GLY A 72 -7.42 7.20 -12.07
C GLY A 72 -7.23 8.47 -11.23
N GLU A 73 -7.37 8.38 -9.90
CA GLU A 73 -7.05 9.48 -8.96
C GLU A 73 -5.53 9.52 -8.73
N THR A 74 -4.78 9.86 -9.78
CA THR A 74 -3.33 9.68 -9.81
C THR A 74 -2.57 10.64 -8.89
N ASP A 75 -3.10 11.82 -8.61
CA ASP A 75 -2.42 12.79 -7.74
C ASP A 75 -2.57 12.42 -6.26
N GLU A 76 -3.78 12.07 -5.85
CA GLU A 76 -4.05 11.57 -4.50
C GLU A 76 -3.38 10.20 -4.26
N ALA A 77 -3.28 9.36 -5.30
CA ALA A 77 -2.52 8.12 -5.22
C ALA A 77 -1.03 8.39 -4.91
N GLU A 78 -0.42 9.35 -5.61
CA GLU A 78 0.98 9.72 -5.39
C GLU A 78 1.18 10.23 -3.95
N GLU A 79 0.26 11.04 -3.44
CA GLU A 79 0.30 11.56 -2.06
C GLU A 79 0.27 10.42 -1.03
N GLU A 80 -0.69 9.49 -1.12
CA GLU A 80 -0.82 8.37 -0.19
C GLU A 80 0.41 7.45 -0.21
N LEU A 81 0.94 7.15 -1.41
CA LEU A 81 2.14 6.33 -1.56
C LEU A 81 3.38 7.02 -0.96
N ARG A 82 3.55 8.33 -1.21
CA ARG A 82 4.67 9.09 -0.63
C ARG A 82 4.57 9.21 0.88
N GLN A 83 3.36 9.35 1.41
CA GLN A 83 3.14 9.37 2.86
C GLN A 83 3.46 8.00 3.47
N ALA A 84 3.00 6.90 2.86
CA ALA A 84 3.34 5.54 3.31
C ALA A 84 4.86 5.32 3.32
N LEU A 85 5.56 5.73 2.26
CA LEU A 85 7.03 5.62 2.15
C LEU A 85 7.73 6.43 3.25
N SER A 86 7.30 7.68 3.47
CA SER A 86 7.86 8.55 4.50
C SER A 86 7.64 7.98 5.90
N MET A 87 6.44 7.44 6.18
CA MET A 87 6.15 6.81 7.46
C MET A 87 6.98 5.52 7.66
N ASN A 88 7.13 4.69 6.63
CA ASN A 88 7.96 3.49 6.68
C ASN A 88 9.44 3.82 6.97
N ALA A 89 9.99 4.83 6.31
CA ALA A 89 11.38 5.27 6.52
C ALA A 89 11.62 5.85 7.93
N ASN A 90 10.57 6.37 8.59
CA ASN A 90 10.64 6.91 9.94
C ASN A 90 10.22 5.90 11.02
N ALA A 91 9.89 4.65 10.64
CA ALA A 91 9.58 3.60 11.59
C ALA A 91 10.84 3.14 12.34
N CYS A 92 10.65 2.46 13.49
CA CYS A 92 11.77 1.90 14.26
C CYS A 92 12.59 0.88 13.46
N HIS A 93 11.92 0.17 12.54
CA HIS A 93 12.53 -0.75 11.58
C HIS A 93 11.90 -0.47 10.23
N THR A 94 12.72 -0.16 9.24
CA THR A 94 12.27 0.01 7.86
C THR A 94 11.90 -1.34 7.29
N ASP A 95 10.70 -1.45 6.73
CA ASP A 95 10.30 -2.58 5.90
C ASP A 95 10.83 -2.34 4.47
N TRP A 96 11.95 -2.98 4.12
CA TRP A 96 12.62 -2.76 2.84
C TRP A 96 11.83 -3.31 1.65
N ASP A 97 11.17 -4.46 1.82
CA ASP A 97 10.29 -5.04 0.80
C ASP A 97 9.14 -4.08 0.48
N LEU A 98 8.51 -3.53 1.53
CA LEU A 98 7.45 -2.53 1.34
C LEU A 98 7.97 -1.22 0.73
N ALA A 99 9.17 -0.77 1.10
CA ALA A 99 9.76 0.43 0.50
C ALA A 99 9.95 0.26 -1.01
N ILE A 100 10.45 -0.90 -1.44
CA ILE A 100 10.62 -1.27 -2.85
C ILE A 100 9.25 -1.33 -3.55
N ASP A 101 8.26 -1.97 -2.96
CA ASP A 101 6.91 -2.08 -3.53
C ASP A 101 6.25 -0.71 -3.71
N ILE A 102 6.35 0.17 -2.71
CA ILE A 102 5.81 1.54 -2.81
C ILE A 102 6.54 2.33 -3.91
N GLU A 103 7.88 2.28 -3.94
CA GLU A 103 8.65 3.02 -4.95
C GLU A 103 8.39 2.49 -6.37
N LYS A 104 8.16 1.18 -6.56
CA LYS A 104 7.73 0.60 -7.85
C LYS A 104 6.37 1.17 -8.29
N GLU A 105 5.39 1.27 -7.40
CA GLU A 105 4.09 1.87 -7.73
C GLU A 105 4.21 3.37 -8.04
N ILE A 106 5.03 4.12 -7.30
CA ILE A 106 5.32 5.53 -7.60
C ILE A 106 5.98 5.65 -8.99
N ALA A 107 6.97 4.82 -9.32
CA ALA A 107 7.64 4.85 -10.62
C ALA A 107 6.65 4.60 -11.78
N LYS A 108 5.77 3.60 -11.67
CA LYS A 108 4.71 3.33 -12.65
C LYS A 108 3.79 4.54 -12.84
N LEU A 109 3.38 5.15 -11.73
CA LEU A 109 2.54 6.34 -11.73
C LEU A 109 3.23 7.54 -12.40
N LEU A 110 4.51 7.77 -12.10
CA LEU A 110 5.31 8.84 -12.73
C LEU A 110 5.43 8.65 -14.24
N VAL A 111 5.62 7.42 -14.72
CA VAL A 111 5.60 7.11 -16.17
C VAL A 111 4.25 7.49 -16.78
N SER A 112 3.12 7.13 -16.15
CA SER A 112 1.79 7.51 -16.66
C SER A 112 1.56 9.02 -16.70
N LYS A 113 2.23 9.78 -15.82
CA LYS A 113 2.20 11.25 -15.76
C LYS A 113 3.22 11.93 -16.70
N GLY A 114 4.00 11.15 -17.47
CA GLY A 114 5.05 11.65 -18.36
C GLY A 114 6.33 12.10 -17.63
N ARG A 115 6.46 11.84 -16.32
CA ARG A 115 7.63 12.15 -15.49
C ARG A 115 8.66 11.02 -15.55
N VAL A 116 9.05 10.62 -16.76
CA VAL A 116 9.86 9.42 -17.01
C VAL A 116 11.24 9.48 -16.36
N ALA A 117 11.93 10.62 -16.43
CA ALA A 117 13.26 10.77 -15.83
C ALA A 117 13.27 10.55 -14.31
N GLU A 118 12.20 10.97 -13.61
CA GLU A 118 12.06 10.74 -12.18
C GLU A 118 11.78 9.26 -11.89
N ALA A 119 10.97 8.60 -12.71
CA ALA A 119 10.71 7.17 -12.60
C ALA A 119 11.99 6.35 -12.82
N ASP A 120 12.79 6.68 -13.84
CA ASP A 120 14.05 5.99 -14.13
C ASP A 120 15.04 6.09 -12.97
N GLU A 121 15.14 7.26 -12.33
CA GLU A 121 16.00 7.43 -11.15
C GLU A 121 15.50 6.64 -9.94
N ILE A 122 14.19 6.49 -9.76
CA ILE A 122 13.64 5.57 -8.75
C ILE A 122 14.05 4.14 -9.06
N LEU A 123 13.79 3.66 -10.27
CA LEU A 123 14.08 2.28 -10.67
C LEU A 123 15.57 1.94 -10.57
N ARG A 124 16.46 2.89 -10.91
CA ARG A 124 17.90 2.75 -10.72
C ARG A 124 18.28 2.54 -9.26
N ARG A 125 17.65 3.27 -8.32
CA ARG A 125 17.90 3.12 -6.87
C ARG A 125 17.36 1.80 -6.34
N ILE A 126 16.18 1.37 -6.80
CA ILE A 126 15.59 0.07 -6.46
C ILE A 126 16.51 -1.07 -6.91
N ALA A 127 17.02 -1.04 -8.14
CA ALA A 127 17.89 -2.11 -8.65
C ALA A 127 19.14 -2.30 -7.78
N ASN A 128 19.78 -1.20 -7.35
CA ASN A 128 20.90 -1.27 -6.42
C ASN A 128 20.52 -1.83 -5.04
N LEU A 129 19.31 -1.55 -4.56
CA LEU A 129 18.86 -2.04 -3.26
C LEU A 129 18.51 -3.54 -3.33
N GLU A 130 17.86 -3.97 -4.41
CA GLU A 130 17.57 -5.38 -4.68
C GLU A 130 18.87 -6.20 -4.75
N GLU A 131 19.92 -5.69 -5.43
CA GLU A 131 21.25 -6.33 -5.45
C GLU A 131 21.86 -6.52 -4.06
N ILE A 132 21.66 -5.56 -3.14
CA ILE A 132 22.16 -5.65 -1.76
C ILE A 132 21.34 -6.67 -0.93
N MET A 133 20.06 -6.85 -1.28
CA MET A 133 19.13 -7.72 -0.57
C MET A 133 19.14 -9.17 -1.07
N GLU A 134 19.73 -9.43 -2.23
CA GLU A 134 19.97 -10.79 -2.71
C GLU A 134 21.04 -11.47 -1.83
N ASP A 135 20.75 -12.69 -1.36
CA ASP A 135 21.72 -13.48 -0.60
C ASP A 135 22.90 -13.85 -1.51
N GLU A 136 24.13 -13.54 -1.10
CA GLU A 136 25.35 -14.09 -1.72
C GLU A 136 25.38 -15.61 -1.43
N GLU A 137 25.24 -16.45 -2.47
CA GLU A 137 25.36 -17.93 -2.38
C GLU A 137 26.67 -18.40 -1.72
#